data_AF-A0A8S3G5H6-F1
#
_entry.id   AF-A0A8S3G5H6-F1
#
_cell.length_a   1.000
_cell.length_b   1.000
_cell.length_c   1.000
_cell.angle_alpha   90.00
_cell.angle_beta   90.00
_cell.angle_gamma   90.00
#
_symmetry.space_group_name_H-M   'P 1'
#
loop_
_entity.id
_entity.type
_entity.pdbx_description
1 polymer ?
#
loop_
_entity_poly.entity_id
_entity_poly.type
_entity_poly.pdbx_seq_one_letter_code
_entity_poly.pdbx_strand_id
1 'polypeptide(L)' 'PGVLDVPSPDVGLDVKFGFNDLCPVCGDKVSGFHYGLLTCESCK' A
#
# COMPACT_ATOMS: atom_id res chain seq x y z
N PRO A 1 -19.65 -33.35 -11.32
CA PRO A 1 -18.64 -33.07 -10.28
C PRO A 1 -17.59 -32.09 -10.82
N GLY A 2 -17.99 -30.82 -10.91
CA GLY A 2 -17.12 -29.74 -11.40
C GLY A 2 -16.34 -29.17 -10.23
N VAL A 3 -15.02 -29.26 -10.30
CA VAL A 3 -14.17 -28.37 -9.51
C VAL A 3 -14.41 -26.98 -10.07
N LEU A 4 -14.94 -26.08 -9.26
CA LEU A 4 -14.88 -24.66 -9.56
C LEU A 4 -13.39 -24.34 -9.65
N ASP A 5 -12.90 -24.01 -10.85
CA ASP A 5 -11.63 -23.36 -11.02
C ASP A 5 -11.76 -22.02 -10.32
N VAL A 6 -11.56 -22.01 -9.00
CA VAL A 6 -11.30 -20.80 -8.28
C VAL A 6 -9.95 -20.35 -8.85
N PRO A 7 -9.86 -19.21 -9.56
CA PRO A 7 -8.58 -18.53 -9.50
C PRO A 7 -8.44 -18.28 -8.01
N SER A 8 -7.57 -19.08 -7.36
CA SER A 8 -7.06 -18.72 -6.05
C SER A 8 -6.89 -17.23 -6.10
N PRO A 9 -7.50 -16.42 -5.22
CA PRO A 9 -7.00 -15.09 -5.08
C PRO A 9 -5.58 -15.32 -4.59
N ASP A 10 -4.63 -15.33 -5.52
CA ASP A 10 -3.44 -14.54 -5.36
C ASP A 10 -3.88 -13.08 -5.10
N VAL A 11 -4.55 -12.85 -3.97
CA VAL A 11 -4.01 -11.96 -2.95
C VAL A 11 -2.66 -12.57 -2.58
N GLY A 12 -1.75 -12.49 -3.56
CA GLY A 12 -0.37 -12.36 -3.27
C GLY A 12 -0.34 -11.27 -2.23
N LEU A 13 0.44 -11.52 -1.19
CA LEU A 13 0.99 -10.47 -0.41
C LEU A 13 1.87 -9.61 -1.36
N ASP A 14 1.24 -8.86 -2.28
CA ASP A 14 1.83 -7.69 -2.94
C ASP A 14 1.87 -6.50 -1.96
N VAL A 15 1.63 -6.77 -0.66
CA VAL A 15 2.30 -6.10 0.46
C VAL A 15 3.83 -6.33 0.44
N LYS A 16 4.43 -6.43 -0.76
CA LYS A 16 5.80 -6.01 -1.01
C LYS A 16 5.83 -4.49 -1.00
N PHE A 17 5.67 -3.89 0.18
CA PHE A 17 6.19 -2.57 0.55
C PHE A 17 5.95 -1.40 -0.43
N GLY A 18 4.99 -1.47 -1.36
CA GLY A 18 4.59 -0.32 -2.19
C GLY A 18 3.89 0.76 -1.36
N PHE A 19 3.45 0.44 -0.15
CA PHE A 19 2.93 1.38 0.84
C PHE A 19 4.01 2.10 1.65
N ASN A 20 5.28 1.70 1.58
CA ASN A 20 6.31 2.35 2.40
C ASN A 20 6.78 3.68 1.81
N ASP A 21 6.52 3.91 0.52
CA ASP A 21 6.84 5.17 -0.17
C ASP A 21 5.59 6.04 -0.43
N LEU A 22 4.41 5.61 0.05
CA LEU A 22 3.14 6.32 -0.12
C LEU A 22 2.62 6.83 1.23
N CYS A 23 2.08 8.03 1.22
CA CYS A 23 1.57 8.71 2.40
C CYS A 23 0.31 7.99 2.88
N PRO A 24 0.23 7.59 4.17
CA PRO A 24 -0.92 6.87 4.70
C PRO A 24 -2.20 7.72 4.78
N VAL A 25 -2.10 9.04 4.62
CA VAL A 25 -3.24 9.96 4.69
C VAL A 25 -3.97 10.06 3.35
N CYS A 26 -3.24 10.15 2.24
CA CYS A 26 -3.80 10.45 0.93
C CYS A 26 -3.31 9.53 -0.20
N GLY A 27 -2.29 8.71 0.03
CA GLY A 27 -1.69 7.82 -0.97
C GLY A 27 -0.67 8.47 -1.91
N ASP A 28 -0.31 9.76 -1.73
CA ASP A 28 0.71 10.43 -2.55
C ASP A 28 2.14 10.04 -2.12
N LYS A 29 3.16 10.34 -2.92
CA LYS A 29 4.54 9.96 -2.62
C LYS A 29 5.04 10.69 -1.37
N VAL A 30 5.58 9.92 -0.42
CA VAL A 30 6.19 10.50 0.78
C VAL A 30 7.39 11.36 0.41
N SER A 31 7.53 12.49 1.11
CA SER A 31 8.66 13.41 0.95
C SER A 31 9.60 13.36 2.16
N GLY A 32 9.09 12.97 3.33
CA GLY A 32 9.89 12.78 4.54
C GLY A 32 9.08 12.49 5.79
N PHE A 33 9.74 12.60 6.94
CA PHE A 33 9.08 12.53 8.24
C PHE A 33 8.54 13.89 8.65
N HIS A 34 7.23 13.94 8.89
CA HIS A 34 6.51 15.09 9.38
C HIS A 34 5.83 14.69 10.68
N TYR A 35 6.13 15.41 11.77
CA TYR A 35 5.64 15.10 13.12
C TYR A 35 5.92 13.66 13.62
N GLY A 36 6.99 13.04 13.12
CA GLY A 36 7.36 11.66 13.48
C GLY A 36 6.67 10.56 12.67
N LEU A 37 5.87 10.93 11.67
CA LEU A 37 5.22 10.03 10.72
C LEU A 37 5.73 10.28 9.29
N LEU A 38 5.85 9.24 8.47
CA LEU A 38 6.22 9.37 7.06
C LEU A 38 5.00 9.86 6.25
N THR A 39 5.04 11.09 5.72
CA THR A 39 3.92 11.66 4.92
C THR A 39 4.42 12.40 3.68
N CYS A 40 3.50 12.77 2.78
CA CYS A 40 3.80 13.63 1.63
C CYS A 40 3.80 15.12 2.05
N GLU A 41 4.28 16.00 1.18
CA GLU A 41 4.43 17.43 1.50
C GLU A 41 3.09 18.14 1.74
N SER A 42 2.02 17.72 1.07
CA SER A 42 0.67 18.28 1.24
C SER A 42 -0.01 17.82 2.54
N CYS A 43 0.34 16.63 3.04
CA CYS A 43 -0.20 16.06 4.27
C CYS A 43 0.77 16.18 5.45
N LYS A 44 1.82 17.02 5.32
CA LYS A 44 2.69 17.40 6.43
C LYS A 44 1.85 17.69 7.65
#